data_AF-A0A966TBN3-F1
#
_entry.id   AF-A0A966TBN3-F1
#
_cell.length_a   1.000
_cell.length_b   1.000
_cell.length_c   1.000
_cell.angle_alpha   90.00
_cell.angle_beta   90.00
_cell.angle_gamma   90.00
#
_symmetry.space_group_name_H-M   'P 1'
#
loop_
_entity.id
_entity.type
_entity.pdbx_description
1 polymer ?
#
loop_
_entity_poly.entity_id
_entity_poly.type
_entity_poly.pdbx_seq_one_letter_code
_entity_poly.pdbx_strand_id
1 'polypeptide(L)'
;DLSPEAAAGRELAISSGCASCHGEDGDGRVGPKWIGLADSQVTLSDGTVVTADDTYLYESIKDPGAKKRRGASGIMPANKLTDDEIASIIVYIRALK
;
A
#
# COMPACT_ATOMS: atom_id res chain seq x y z
N ASP A 1 14.64 -12.38 -2.29
CA ASP A 1 13.83 -12.65 -3.50
C ASP A 1 12.36 -12.79 -3.13
N LEU A 2 11.47 -12.30 -3.98
CA LEU A 2 10.02 -12.39 -3.79
C LEU A 2 9.53 -13.81 -4.10
N SER A 3 8.49 -14.27 -3.40
CA SER A 3 7.76 -15.47 -3.82
C SER A 3 7.03 -15.21 -5.14
N PRO A 4 6.58 -16.25 -5.88
CA PRO A 4 5.78 -16.07 -7.09
C PRO A 4 4.53 -15.20 -6.87
N GLU A 5 3.87 -15.33 -5.72
CA GLU A 5 2.67 -14.57 -5.35
C GLU A 5 3.01 -13.10 -5.11
N ALA A 6 4.10 -12.83 -4.38
CA ALA A 6 4.56 -11.46 -4.15
C ALA A 6 5.08 -10.81 -5.46
N ALA A 7 5.68 -11.58 -6.36
CA ALA A 7 6.06 -11.09 -7.68
C ALA A 7 4.83 -10.75 -8.55
N ALA A 8 3.79 -11.58 -8.53
CA ALA A 8 2.53 -11.26 -9.20
C ALA A 8 1.87 -9.99 -8.63
N GLY A 9 1.89 -9.81 -7.31
CA GLY A 9 1.44 -8.58 -6.64
C GLY A 9 2.24 -7.35 -7.07
N ARG A 10 3.55 -7.47 -7.24
CA ARG A 10 4.42 -6.39 -7.77
C ARG A 10 4.03 -6.00 -9.20
N GLU A 11 3.87 -6.97 -10.10
CA GLU A 11 3.47 -6.70 -11.48
C GLU A 11 2.08 -6.05 -11.57
N LEU A 12 1.16 -6.47 -10.71
CA LEU A 12 -0.16 -5.84 -10.60
C LEU A 12 -0.06 -4.40 -10.08
N ALA A 13 0.76 -4.13 -9.07
CA ALA A 13 0.99 -2.78 -8.56
C ALA A 13 1.62 -1.85 -9.61
N ILE A 14 2.52 -2.38 -10.44
CA ILE A 14 3.15 -1.63 -11.55
C ILE A 14 2.10 -1.32 -12.63
N SER A 15 1.40 -2.33 -13.13
CA SER A 15 0.40 -2.18 -14.19
C SER A 15 -0.81 -1.34 -13.76
N SER A 16 -1.12 -1.30 -12.47
CA SER A 16 -2.16 -0.44 -11.87
C SER A 16 -1.69 1.00 -11.59
N GLY A 17 -0.43 1.32 -11.89
CA GLY A 17 0.14 2.67 -11.74
C GLY A 17 0.58 3.03 -10.32
N CYS A 18 0.50 2.11 -9.36
CA CYS A 18 0.88 2.36 -7.95
C CYS A 18 2.36 2.76 -7.83
N ALA A 19 3.22 2.14 -8.65
CA ALA A 19 4.67 2.36 -8.67
C ALA A 19 5.07 3.82 -8.95
N SER A 20 4.22 4.59 -9.65
CA SER A 20 4.49 6.01 -9.93
C SER A 20 4.61 6.85 -8.65
N CYS A 21 3.92 6.46 -7.58
CA CYS A 21 3.88 7.18 -6.31
C CYS A 21 4.56 6.39 -5.18
N HIS A 22 4.44 5.07 -5.16
CA HIS A 22 4.97 4.20 -4.10
C HIS A 22 6.32 3.56 -4.44
N GLY A 23 6.82 3.76 -5.67
CA GLY A 23 8.05 3.14 -6.17
C GLY A 23 7.81 1.73 -6.71
N GLU A 24 8.59 1.31 -7.72
CA GLU A 24 8.48 -0.03 -8.30
C GLU A 24 8.84 -1.12 -7.28
N ASP A 25 9.83 -0.84 -6.44
CA ASP A 25 10.30 -1.73 -5.38
C ASP A 25 9.79 -1.30 -3.99
N GLY A 26 8.77 -0.42 -3.96
CA GLY A 26 8.13 0.06 -2.73
C GLY A 26 8.97 1.06 -1.91
N ASP A 27 9.99 1.67 -2.50
CA ASP A 27 10.90 2.65 -1.86
C ASP A 27 10.23 4.01 -1.57
N GLY A 28 9.07 4.27 -2.16
CA GLY A 28 8.30 5.50 -1.99
C GLY A 28 8.80 6.67 -2.84
N ARG A 29 7.87 7.47 -3.33
CA ARG A 29 8.16 8.74 -4.02
C ARG A 29 7.28 9.85 -3.47
N VAL A 30 6.18 10.16 -4.17
CA VAL A 30 5.16 11.11 -3.73
C VAL A 30 4.26 10.46 -2.67
N GLY A 31 4.01 9.16 -2.80
CA GLY A 31 3.33 8.34 -1.80
C GLY A 31 4.33 7.74 -0.80
N PRO A 32 3.83 7.27 0.36
CA PRO A 32 4.67 6.62 1.36
C PRO A 32 5.33 5.35 0.81
N LYS A 33 6.53 5.03 1.30
CA LYS A 33 7.19 3.76 1.05
C LYS A 33 6.39 2.57 1.61
N TRP A 34 6.47 1.43 0.95
CA TRP A 34 5.94 0.14 1.39
C TRP A 34 6.97 -0.73 2.09
N ILE A 35 8.26 -0.48 1.88
CA ILE A 35 9.34 -1.18 2.58
C ILE A 35 9.20 -0.98 4.09
N GLY A 36 9.01 -2.09 4.81
CA GLY A 36 8.80 -2.14 6.26
C GLY A 36 7.46 -1.59 6.71
N LEU A 37 6.50 -1.42 5.79
CA LEU A 37 5.18 -0.88 6.09
C LEU A 37 4.32 -1.90 6.84
N ALA A 38 4.27 -3.15 6.37
CA ALA A 38 3.43 -4.17 6.98
C ALA A 38 3.77 -4.34 8.47
N ASP A 39 2.73 -4.43 9.30
CA ASP A 39 2.80 -4.57 10.76
C ASP A 39 3.46 -3.38 11.51
N SER A 40 3.83 -2.30 10.81
CA SER A 40 4.33 -1.07 11.42
C SER A 40 3.22 -0.22 12.05
N GLN A 41 3.60 0.70 12.93
CA GLN A 41 2.67 1.67 13.50
C GLN A 41 2.49 2.88 12.56
N VAL A 42 1.24 3.27 12.37
CA VAL A 42 0.80 4.31 11.46
C VAL A 42 0.05 5.38 12.20
N THR A 43 0.58 6.59 12.12
CA THR A 43 -0.08 7.74 12.70
C THR A 43 -1.00 8.40 11.67
N LEU A 44 -2.29 8.48 11.97
CA LEU A 44 -3.31 9.11 11.13
C LEU A 44 -3.40 10.63 11.38
N SER A 45 -4.04 11.32 10.44
CA SER A 45 -4.20 12.78 10.45
C SER A 45 -4.98 13.30 11.66
N ASP A 46 -5.86 12.49 12.25
CA ASP A 46 -6.70 12.84 13.39
C ASP A 46 -5.98 12.75 14.75
N GLY A 47 -4.82 12.08 14.83
CA GLY A 47 -4.23 11.76 16.13
C GLY A 47 -3.90 10.28 16.29
N THR A 48 -4.78 9.43 15.77
CA THR A 48 -4.88 8.01 16.06
C THR A 48 -3.68 7.25 15.53
N VAL A 49 -3.25 6.22 16.27
CA VAL A 49 -2.21 5.29 15.83
C VAL A 49 -2.86 3.93 15.56
N VAL A 50 -2.59 3.38 14.38
CA VAL A 50 -3.09 2.06 13.95
C VAL A 50 -1.94 1.18 13.48
N THR A 51 -2.10 -0.13 13.55
CA THR A 51 -1.17 -1.07 12.92
C THR A 51 -1.47 -1.14 11.42
N ALA A 52 -0.43 -1.15 10.58
CA ALA A 52 -0.55 -1.43 9.15
C ALA A 52 -0.72 -2.93 8.88
N ASP A 53 -1.79 -3.50 9.43
CA ASP A 53 -2.21 -4.88 9.17
C ASP A 53 -2.94 -4.99 7.81
N ASP A 54 -3.32 -6.22 7.45
CA ASP A 54 -3.97 -6.50 6.16
C ASP A 54 -5.32 -5.76 6.02
N THR A 55 -6.01 -5.49 7.12
CA THR A 55 -7.28 -4.73 7.10
C THR A 55 -7.00 -3.27 6.77
N TYR A 56 -6.02 -2.66 7.44
CA TYR A 56 -5.59 -1.29 7.14
C TYR A 56 -5.10 -1.16 5.69
N LEU A 57 -4.30 -2.11 5.21
CA LEU A 57 -3.78 -2.09 3.84
C LEU A 57 -4.91 -2.25 2.81
N TYR A 58 -5.83 -3.21 3.04
CA TYR A 58 -7.00 -3.40 2.19
C TYR A 58 -7.85 -2.13 2.11
N GLU A 59 -8.22 -1.55 3.25
CA GLU A 59 -9.02 -0.31 3.28
C GLU A 59 -8.27 0.86 2.62
N SER A 60 -6.96 0.99 2.83
CA SER A 60 -6.17 2.07 2.22
C SER A 60 -6.12 1.95 0.68
N ILE A 61 -6.22 0.74 0.13
CA ILE A 61 -6.26 0.52 -1.32
C ILE A 61 -7.69 0.63 -1.84
N LYS A 62 -8.67 0.06 -1.13
CA LYS A 62 -10.09 0.03 -1.55
C LYS A 62 -10.76 1.39 -1.43
N ASP A 63 -10.51 2.10 -0.34
CA ASP A 63 -10.99 3.45 -0.06
C ASP A 63 -9.84 4.35 0.41
N PRO A 64 -9.03 4.87 -0.54
CA PRO A 64 -7.83 5.64 -0.22
C PRO A 64 -8.06 6.94 0.56
N GLY A 65 -9.32 7.39 0.67
CA GLY A 65 -9.71 8.57 1.44
C GLY A 65 -10.03 8.30 2.90
N ALA A 66 -10.33 7.05 3.27
CA ALA A 66 -10.87 6.70 4.58
C ALA A 66 -9.91 6.95 5.75
N LYS A 67 -8.64 6.55 5.59
CA LYS A 67 -7.63 6.60 6.67
C LYS A 67 -6.35 7.31 6.22
N LYS A 68 -6.44 8.64 6.11
CA LYS A 68 -5.28 9.45 5.72
C LYS A 68 -4.18 9.43 6.78
N ARG A 69 -2.97 9.07 6.36
CA ARG A 69 -1.75 9.20 7.16
C ARG A 69 -1.46 10.67 7.47
N ARG A 70 -0.96 10.92 8.67
CA ARG A 70 -0.46 12.24 9.06
C ARG A 70 0.65 12.68 8.12
N GLY A 71 0.54 13.91 7.61
CA GLY A 71 1.54 14.49 6.71
C GLY A 71 1.50 13.95 5.27
N ALA A 72 0.48 13.18 4.89
CA ALA A 72 0.28 12.81 3.49
C ALA A 72 -0.04 14.05 2.63
N SER A 73 0.85 14.36 1.69
CA SER A 73 0.76 15.56 0.84
C SER A 73 -0.04 15.35 -0.45
N GLY A 74 -0.25 14.10 -0.85
CA GLY A 74 -0.90 13.70 -2.09
C GLY A 74 -2.28 13.08 -1.87
N ILE A 75 -3.03 12.95 -2.97
CA ILE A 75 -4.27 12.19 -3.02
C ILE A 75 -3.94 10.84 -3.65
N MET A 76 -4.14 9.75 -2.90
CA MET A 76 -4.10 8.41 -3.48
C MET A 76 -5.38 8.21 -4.33
N PRO A 77 -5.25 7.89 -5.63
CA PRO A 77 -6.39 7.83 -6.53
C PRO A 77 -7.27 6.61 -6.25
N ALA A 78 -8.57 6.74 -6.48
CA ALA A 78 -9.47 5.60 -6.53
C ALA A 78 -9.06 4.66 -7.69
N ASN A 79 -9.24 3.36 -7.48
CA ASN A 79 -8.96 2.32 -8.47
C ASN A 79 -10.20 1.43 -8.67
N LYS A 80 -10.11 0.49 -9.62
CA LYS A 80 -11.17 -0.47 -9.93
C LYS A 80 -10.74 -1.91 -9.62
N LEU A 81 -9.77 -2.09 -8.74
CA LEU A 81 -9.24 -3.41 -8.40
C LEU A 81 -10.31 -4.23 -7.68
N THR A 82 -10.34 -5.50 -8.03
CA THR A 82 -11.10 -6.54 -7.34
C THR A 82 -10.45 -6.86 -6.00
N ASP A 83 -11.17 -7.56 -5.12
CA ASP A 83 -10.64 -7.89 -3.80
C ASP A 83 -9.45 -8.85 -3.87
N ASP A 84 -9.43 -9.78 -4.85
CA ASP A 84 -8.31 -10.69 -5.10
C ASP A 84 -7.06 -9.98 -5.62
N GLU A 85 -7.26 -8.96 -6.47
CA GLU A 85 -6.19 -8.09 -6.95
C GLU A 85 -5.57 -7.28 -5.80
N ILE A 86 -6.41 -6.72 -4.91
CA ILE A 86 -5.95 -6.01 -3.72
C ILE A 86 -5.19 -6.97 -2.80
N ALA A 87 -5.70 -8.18 -2.57
CA ALA A 87 -5.02 -9.19 -1.77
C ALA A 87 -3.63 -9.53 -2.33
N SER A 88 -3.50 -9.64 -3.65
CA SER A 88 -2.21 -9.88 -4.32
C SER A 88 -1.22 -8.74 -4.07
N ILE A 89 -1.66 -7.48 -4.14
CA ILE A 89 -0.82 -6.31 -3.82
C ILE A 89 -0.41 -6.32 -2.33
N ILE A 90 -1.31 -6.71 -1.43
CA ILE A 90 -0.98 -6.82 0.01
C ILE A 90 0.10 -7.87 0.24
N VAL A 91 0.05 -9.03 -0.42
CA VAL A 91 1.11 -10.05 -0.35
C VAL A 91 2.46 -9.46 -0.76
N TYR A 92 2.49 -8.64 -1.82
CA TYR A 92 3.70 -7.92 -2.20
C TYR A 92 4.18 -6.95 -1.11
N ILE A 93 3.30 -6.09 -0.58
CA ILE A 93 3.64 -5.13 0.49
C ILE A 93 4.21 -5.85 1.71
N ARG A 94 3.63 -6.98 2.12
CA ARG A 94 4.12 -7.78 3.26
C ARG A 94 5.50 -8.39 3.01
N ALA A 95 5.86 -8.66 1.76
CA ALA A 95 7.17 -9.21 1.41
C ALA A 95 8.30 -8.15 1.48
N LEU A 96 7.97 -6.86 1.50
CA LEU A 96 8.93 -5.76 1.56
C LEU A 96 9.30 -5.42 3.01
N LYS A 97 10.48 -5.86 3.44
CA LYS A 97 11.04 -5.60 4.79
C LYS A 97 11.91 -4.36 4.85
#